data_AF-A0A3P9IEC3-F1
#
_entry.id   AF-A0A3P9IEC3-F1
#
_cell.length_a   1.000
_cell.length_b   1.000
_cell.length_c   1.000
_cell.angle_alpha   90.00
_cell.angle_beta   90.00
_cell.angle_gamma   90.00
#
_symmetry.space_group_name_H-M   'P 1'
#
loop_
_entity.id
_entity.type
_entity.pdbx_description
1 polymer ?
#
loop_
_entity_poly.entity_id
_entity_poly.type
_entity_poly.pdbx_seq_one_letter_code
_entity_poly.pdbx_strand_id
1 'polypeptide(L)'
;MTTYLRPWGRTTPIETIDYRLGLFLNATIKAFKGYNEEMSSMRLMVLQNRLVLDFLVAQEGGVCKMLIYTCCTFIPDNTDEGHSITEALHQLEKLNQSWRTFKGQVCPIIQRSMCSLRCRWKT
;
A
#
# COMPACT_ATOMS: atom_id res chain seq x y z
N MET A 1 15.37 14.62 19.81
CA MET A 1 14.81 15.38 18.68
C MET A 1 15.79 15.27 17.52
N THR A 2 15.44 14.47 16.51
CA THR A 2 16.34 14.00 15.45
C THR A 2 16.45 15.00 14.31
N THR A 3 17.62 15.61 14.14
CA THR A 3 17.90 16.45 12.97
C THR A 3 18.77 15.65 11.99
N TYR A 4 18.12 14.87 11.12
CA TYR A 4 18.72 14.34 9.90
C TYR A 4 19.00 15.51 8.93
N LEU A 5 20.06 16.26 9.15
CA LEU A 5 20.57 17.22 8.17
C LEU A 5 22.05 16.90 7.94
N ARG A 6 22.38 16.45 6.73
CA ARG A 6 23.77 16.16 6.33
C ARG A 6 24.55 17.48 6.28
N PRO A 7 25.80 17.55 6.80
CA PRO A 7 26.39 18.85 7.15
C PRO A 7 26.81 19.73 5.97
N TRP A 8 27.46 19.25 4.90
CA TRP A 8 27.92 20.13 3.82
C TRP A 8 28.08 19.35 2.50
N GLY A 9 27.25 19.67 1.50
CA GLY A 9 27.32 19.13 0.14
C GLY A 9 25.97 19.17 -0.57
N ARG A 10 25.86 19.89 -1.69
CA ARG A 10 24.64 19.93 -2.51
C ARG A 10 24.27 18.50 -2.90
N THR A 11 23.10 18.03 -2.48
CA THR A 11 22.54 16.76 -2.98
C THR A 11 22.34 16.88 -4.47
N THR A 12 22.84 15.90 -5.22
CA THR A 12 22.56 15.85 -6.64
C THR A 12 21.04 15.65 -6.85
N PRO A 13 20.46 16.14 -7.96
CA PRO A 13 19.06 15.91 -8.27
C PRO A 13 18.69 14.41 -8.24
N ILE A 14 19.61 13.55 -8.68
CA ILE A 14 19.46 12.09 -8.71
C ILE A 14 19.33 11.52 -7.29
N GLU A 15 20.22 11.89 -6.36
CA GLU A 15 20.13 11.44 -4.95
C GLU A 15 18.82 11.90 -4.28
N THR A 16 18.35 13.09 -4.63
CA THR A 16 17.13 13.67 -4.06
C THR A 16 15.89 12.93 -4.54
N ILE A 17 15.82 12.63 -5.84
CA ILE A 17 14.74 11.82 -6.43
C ILE A 17 14.78 10.41 -5.85
N ASP A 18 15.97 9.85 -5.68
CA ASP A 18 16.15 8.50 -5.17
C ASP A 18 15.60 8.31 -3.73
N TYR A 19 15.88 9.29 -2.88
CA TYR A 19 15.37 9.35 -1.51
C TYR A 19 13.85 9.55 -1.47
N ARG A 20 13.33 10.52 -2.24
CA ARG A 20 11.90 10.84 -2.27
C ARG A 20 11.07 9.68 -2.83
N LEU A 21 11.55 9.00 -3.86
CA LEU A 21 10.87 7.84 -4.43
C LEU A 21 10.84 6.68 -3.42
N GLY A 22 11.93 6.43 -2.69
CA GLY A 22 11.94 5.41 -1.64
C GLY A 22 10.96 5.70 -0.50
N LEU A 23 10.86 6.97 -0.08
CA LEU A 23 9.86 7.40 0.90
C LEU A 23 8.43 7.23 0.38
N PHE A 24 8.20 7.65 -0.86
CA PHE A 24 6.89 7.53 -1.51
C PHE A 24 6.45 6.07 -1.57
N LEU A 25 7.28 5.15 -2.05
CA LEU A 25 6.94 3.73 -2.12
C LEU A 25 6.62 3.13 -0.75
N ASN A 26 7.38 3.47 0.29
CA ASN A 26 7.12 2.97 1.63
C ASN A 26 5.80 3.52 2.21
N ALA A 27 5.51 4.81 1.99
CA ALA A 27 4.27 5.44 2.41
C ALA A 27 3.06 4.83 1.68
N THR A 28 3.17 4.63 0.37
CA THR A 28 2.13 4.04 -0.47
C THR A 28 1.81 2.60 -0.06
N ILE A 29 2.83 1.76 0.17
CA ILE A 29 2.63 0.38 0.68
C ILE A 29 1.90 0.41 2.02
N LYS A 30 2.30 1.29 2.95
CA LYS A 30 1.64 1.40 4.25
C LYS A 30 0.18 1.85 4.12
N ALA A 31 -0.10 2.81 3.24
CA ALA A 31 -1.45 3.32 3.01
C ALA A 31 -2.38 2.23 2.47
N PHE A 32 -1.94 1.49 1.44
CA PHE A 32 -2.76 0.44 0.85
C PHE A 32 -2.97 -0.76 1.78
N LYS A 33 -1.99 -1.07 2.66
CA LYS A 33 -2.18 -2.10 3.69
C LYS A 33 -3.28 -1.71 4.68
N GLY A 34 -3.19 -0.50 5.24
CA GLY A 34 -4.22 0.00 6.15
C GLY A 34 -5.60 0.12 5.50
N TYR A 35 -5.65 0.58 4.25
CA TYR A 35 -6.89 0.67 3.48
C TYR A 35 -7.53 -0.70 3.26
N ASN A 36 -6.74 -1.73 2.94
CA ASN A 36 -7.26 -3.09 2.75
C ASN A 36 -7.86 -3.66 4.04
N GLU A 37 -7.19 -3.44 5.18
CA GLU A 37 -7.68 -3.86 6.50
C GLU A 37 -8.98 -3.15 6.87
N GLU A 38 -9.05 -1.83 6.66
CA GLU A 38 -10.25 -1.02 6.94
C GLU A 38 -11.42 -1.44 6.04
N MET A 39 -11.19 -1.65 4.74
CA MET A 39 -12.23 -2.07 3.81
C MET A 39 -12.80 -3.45 4.14
N SER A 40 -11.95 -4.39 4.56
CA SER A 40 -12.38 -5.71 5.04
C SER A 40 -13.26 -5.59 6.29
N SER A 41 -12.86 -4.76 7.26
CA SER A 41 -13.65 -4.52 8.48
C SER A 41 -15.00 -3.87 8.19
N MET A 42 -15.02 -2.83 7.36
CA MET A 42 -16.26 -2.15 6.95
C MET A 42 -17.22 -3.10 6.24
N ARG A 43 -16.70 -3.97 5.39
CA ARG A 43 -17.50 -4.98 4.69
C ARG A 43 -18.14 -5.98 5.65
N LEU A 44 -17.41 -6.46 6.65
CA LEU A 44 -17.97 -7.33 7.69
C LEU A 44 -19.08 -6.63 8.49
N MET A 45 -18.89 -5.36 8.84
CA MET A 45 -19.91 -4.57 9.52
C MET A 45 -21.17 -4.40 8.66
N VAL A 46 -21.02 -4.11 7.36
CA VAL A 46 -22.16 -3.99 6.44
C VAL A 46 -22.92 -5.31 6.31
N LEU A 47 -22.20 -6.44 6.21
CA LEU A 47 -22.82 -7.77 6.17
C LEU A 47 -23.60 -8.09 7.46
N GLN A 48 -23.02 -7.77 8.62
CA GLN A 48 -23.70 -7.93 9.92
C GLN A 48 -24.96 -7.05 10.00
N ASN A 49 -24.87 -5.79 9.60
CA ASN A 49 -26.02 -4.89 9.56
C ASN A 49 -27.12 -5.41 8.63
N ARG A 50 -26.74 -5.97 7.47
CA ARG A 50 -27.69 -6.57 6.53
C ARG A 50 -28.41 -7.76 7.13
N LEU A 51 -27.71 -8.65 7.84
CA LEU A 51 -28.33 -9.78 8.54
C LEU A 51 -29.35 -9.34 9.59
N VAL A 52 -29.01 -8.31 10.38
CA VAL A 52 -29.93 -7.75 11.38
C VAL A 52 -31.16 -7.15 10.71
N LEU A 53 -30.97 -6.36 9.65
CA LEU A 53 -32.09 -5.77 8.92
C LEU A 53 -32.97 -6.83 8.26
N ASP A 54 -32.38 -7.86 7.66
CA ASP A 54 -33.11 -8.99 7.07
C ASP A 54 -33.94 -9.75 8.11
N PHE A 55 -33.44 -9.87 9.35
CA PHE A 55 -34.19 -10.43 10.46
C PHE A 55 -35.36 -9.53 10.87
N LEU A 56 -35.15 -8.22 10.99
CA LEU A 56 -36.19 -7.27 11.40
C LEU A 56 -37.34 -7.19 10.39
N VAL A 57 -37.04 -7.28 9.09
CA VAL A 57 -38.06 -7.23 8.03
C VAL A 57 -38.36 -8.62 7.44
N ALA A 58 -38.10 -9.69 8.21
CA ALA A 58 -38.35 -11.06 7.79
C ALA A 58 -39.82 -11.29 7.40
N GLN A 59 -40.77 -10.63 8.07
CA GLN A 59 -42.20 -10.70 7.74
C GLN A 59 -42.54 -10.08 6.38
N GLU A 60 -41.79 -9.04 5.97
CA GLU A 60 -41.94 -8.40 4.66
C GLU A 60 -41.11 -9.09 3.57
N GLY A 61 -40.42 -10.19 3.91
CA GLY A 61 -39.60 -10.98 3.00
C GLY A 61 -38.15 -10.50 2.86
N GLY A 62 -37.62 -9.82 3.87
CA GLY A 62 -36.23 -9.38 3.92
C GLY A 62 -35.99 -8.02 3.23
N VAL A 63 -34.80 -7.46 3.45
CA VAL A 63 -34.37 -6.16 2.90
C VAL A 63 -34.47 -6.18 1.37
N CYS A 64 -34.28 -7.36 0.78
CA CYS A 64 -34.39 -7.59 -0.64
C CYS A 64 -35.76 -7.22 -1.23
N LYS A 65 -36.82 -7.75 -0.61
CA LYS A 65 -38.18 -7.58 -1.10
C LYS A 65 -38.70 -6.17 -0.81
N MET A 66 -38.23 -5.56 0.27
CA MET A 66 -38.48 -4.17 0.62
C MET A 66 -37.85 -3.17 -0.35
N LEU A 67 -36.60 -3.40 -0.77
CA LEU A 67 -35.86 -2.46 -1.62
C LEU A 67 -36.11 -2.62 -3.12
N ILE A 68 -36.78 -3.71 -3.56
CA ILE A 68 -37.23 -4.06 -4.94
C ILE A 68 -36.14 -4.03 -6.03
N TYR A 69 -35.48 -2.89 -6.26
CA TYR A 69 -34.54 -2.63 -7.34
C TYR A 69 -33.06 -2.77 -6.95
N THR A 70 -32.70 -2.67 -5.66
CA THR A 70 -31.28 -2.64 -5.20
C THR A 70 -30.86 -3.84 -4.36
N CYS A 71 -31.72 -4.86 -4.24
CA CYS A 71 -31.52 -5.99 -3.33
C CYS A 71 -30.18 -6.73 -3.52
N CYS A 72 -29.74 -6.92 -4.76
CA CYS A 72 -28.69 -7.89 -5.10
C CYS A 72 -27.33 -7.24 -5.37
N THR A 73 -26.99 -6.15 -4.68
CA THR A 73 -25.61 -5.65 -4.71
C THR A 73 -24.74 -6.60 -3.90
N PHE A 74 -24.12 -7.56 -4.59
CA PHE A 74 -23.08 -8.41 -4.03
C PHE A 74 -21.92 -7.52 -3.61
N ILE A 75 -21.49 -7.63 -2.36
CA ILE A 75 -20.27 -6.96 -1.92
C ILE A 75 -19.14 -7.93 -2.24
N PRO A 76 -18.32 -7.70 -3.28
CA PRO A 76 -17.32 -8.67 -3.71
C PRO A 76 -16.23 -8.82 -2.65
N ASP A 77 -15.80 -10.07 -2.44
CA ASP A 77 -14.56 -10.33 -1.71
C ASP A 77 -13.43 -10.34 -2.70
N ASN A 78 -12.83 -9.18 -2.90
CA ASN A 78 -11.72 -9.08 -3.83
C ASN A 78 -10.46 -9.78 -3.26
N THR A 79 -10.52 -10.56 -2.18
CA THR A 79 -9.32 -11.28 -1.69
C THR A 79 -8.79 -12.32 -2.66
N ASP A 80 -9.65 -12.96 -3.47
CA ASP A 80 -9.26 -14.09 -4.34
C ASP A 80 -9.23 -13.76 -5.84
N GLU A 81 -9.96 -12.73 -6.29
CA GLU A 81 -9.99 -12.34 -7.69
C GLU A 81 -8.92 -11.27 -7.94
N GLY A 82 -7.90 -11.60 -8.74
CA GLY A 82 -6.66 -10.83 -9.01
C GLY A 82 -6.80 -9.36 -9.51
N HIS A 83 -7.95 -8.72 -9.33
CA HIS A 83 -8.22 -7.31 -9.46
C HIS A 83 -8.20 -6.56 -8.10
N SER A 84 -7.55 -7.16 -7.10
CA SER A 84 -7.56 -6.73 -5.70
C SER A 84 -6.52 -5.66 -5.34
N ILE A 85 -6.81 -4.93 -4.25
CA ILE A 85 -5.83 -4.12 -3.51
C ILE A 85 -4.62 -4.99 -3.12
N THR A 86 -4.83 -6.28 -2.85
CA THR A 86 -3.76 -7.24 -2.53
C THR A 86 -2.79 -7.45 -3.69
N GLU A 87 -3.27 -7.51 -4.93
CA GLU A 87 -2.41 -7.64 -6.12
C GLU A 87 -1.61 -6.36 -6.34
N ALA A 88 -2.26 -5.19 -6.23
CA ALA A 88 -1.59 -3.90 -6.29
C ALA A 88 -0.51 -3.77 -5.21
N LEU A 89 -0.78 -4.23 -3.99
CA LEU A 89 0.20 -4.29 -2.90
C LEU A 89 1.38 -5.19 -3.24
N HIS A 90 1.13 -6.38 -3.78
CA HIS A 90 2.18 -7.31 -4.17
C HIS A 90 3.10 -6.70 -5.25
N GLN A 91 2.52 -6.03 -6.25
CA GLN A 91 3.30 -5.33 -7.28
C GLN A 91 4.12 -4.17 -6.69
N LEU A 92 3.55 -3.38 -5.77
CA LEU A 92 4.26 -2.30 -5.07
C LEU A 92 5.41 -2.83 -4.21
N GLU A 93 5.23 -3.95 -3.52
CA GLU A 93 6.27 -4.59 -2.74
C GLU A 93 7.42 -5.08 -3.63
N LYS A 94 7.08 -5.72 -4.74
CA LYS A 94 8.06 -6.15 -5.75
C LYS A 94 8.84 -4.98 -6.33
N LEU A 95 8.17 -3.86 -6.62
CA LEU A 95 8.81 -2.62 -7.09
C LEU A 95 9.73 -2.01 -6.02
N ASN A 96 9.31 -1.99 -4.76
CA ASN A 96 10.14 -1.50 -3.65
C ASN A 96 11.38 -2.38 -3.44
N GLN A 97 11.25 -3.71 -3.61
CA GLN A 97 12.38 -4.63 -3.55
C GLN A 97 13.34 -4.42 -4.72
N SER A 98 12.85 -4.34 -5.96
CA SER A 98 13.70 -4.12 -7.14
C SER A 98 14.41 -2.77 -7.05
N TRP A 99 13.73 -1.73 -6.57
CA TRP A 99 14.31 -0.41 -6.31
C TRP A 99 15.46 -0.47 -5.30
N ARG A 100 15.29 -1.19 -4.19
CA ARG A 100 16.35 -1.38 -3.18
C ARG A 100 17.54 -2.15 -3.74
N THR A 101 17.29 -3.21 -4.50
CA THR A 101 18.33 -3.99 -5.18
C THR A 101 19.10 -3.14 -6.19
N PHE A 102 18.39 -2.33 -6.97
CA PHE A 102 19.00 -1.39 -7.92
C PHE A 102 19.90 -0.37 -7.20
N LYS A 103 19.47 0.23 -6.08
CA LYS A 103 20.37 1.08 -5.27
C LYS A 103 21.63 0.33 -4.83
N GLY A 104 21.48 -0.94 -4.44
CA GLY A 104 22.59 -1.81 -4.06
C GLY A 104 23.55 -2.16 -5.21
N GLN A 105 23.05 -2.25 -6.44
CA GLN A 105 23.82 -2.59 -7.65
C GLN A 105 24.39 -1.37 -8.39
N VAL A 106 23.75 -0.20 -8.31
CA VAL A 106 24.25 1.04 -8.93
C VAL A 106 25.40 1.65 -8.13
N CYS A 107 25.36 1.52 -6.80
CA CYS A 107 26.45 1.96 -5.94
C CYS A 107 27.83 1.36 -6.33
N PRO A 108 27.93 0.09 -6.81
CA PRO A 108 29.17 -0.45 -7.38
C PRO A 108 29.40 -0.19 -8.88
N ILE A 109 28.38 0.04 -9.73
CA ILE A 109 28.57 0.12 -11.20
C ILE A 109 28.85 1.55 -11.70
N ILE A 110 28.21 2.59 -11.15
CA ILE A 110 28.36 3.97 -11.65
C ILE A 110 29.49 4.73 -10.92
N GLN A 111 30.23 4.08 -10.02
CA GLN A 111 30.95 4.83 -8.99
C GLN A 111 32.33 4.31 -8.60
N ARG A 112 33.19 4.01 -9.59
CA ARG A 112 34.64 3.89 -9.31
C ARG A 112 35.26 5.19 -8.77
N SER A 113 34.76 6.36 -9.17
CA SER A 113 35.32 7.66 -8.73
C SER A 113 34.58 8.33 -7.56
N MET A 114 33.28 8.10 -7.38
CA MET A 114 32.47 8.74 -6.32
C MET A 114 32.15 7.81 -5.12
N CYS A 115 32.63 6.56 -5.10
CA CYS A 115 32.48 5.64 -3.95
C CYS A 115 33.74 5.61 -3.05
N SER A 116 34.84 6.23 -3.49
CA SER A 116 36.10 6.30 -2.74
C SER A 116 36.01 7.10 -1.44
N LEU A 117 35.04 8.02 -1.30
CA LEU A 117 34.94 8.89 -0.13
C LEU A 117 33.80 8.54 0.83
N ARG A 118 32.91 7.58 0.53
CA ARG A 118 31.66 7.44 1.32
C ARG A 118 31.12 6.04 1.61
N CYS A 119 31.93 5.00 1.47
CA CYS A 119 31.65 3.69 2.08
C CYS A 119 32.54 3.42 3.29
N ARG A 120 32.74 4.42 4.16
CA ARG A 120 33.37 4.26 5.48
C ARG A 120 32.36 4.42 6.62
N TRP A 121 31.16 3.85 6.49
CA TRP A 121 30.26 3.68 7.64
C TRP A 121 29.47 2.39 7.47
N LYS A 122 30.17 1.27 7.69
CA LYS A 122 29.57 0.03 8.18
C LYS A 122 30.57 -0.71 9.07
N THR A 123 30.83 -0.12 10.23
CA THR A 123 30.93 -0.68 11.60
C THR A 123 31.18 0.50 12.52
#